data_AF-A0A9P7J386-F1
#
_entry.id   AF-A0A9P7J386-F1
#
_cell.length_a   1.000
_cell.length_b   1.000
_cell.length_c   1.000
_cell.angle_alpha   90.00
_cell.angle_beta   90.00
_cell.angle_gamma   90.00
#
_symmetry.space_group_name_H-M   'P 1'
#
loop_
_entity.id
_entity.type
_entity.pdbx_description
1 polymer ?
#
loop_
_entity_poly.entity_id
_entity_poly.type
_entity_poly.pdbx_seq_one_letter_code
_entity_poly.pdbx_strand_id
1 'polypeptide(L)'
;FILTAIQTAELHLRCRLYSSSWSKPRQVTVLTRCSDRSRRAKHFPVPESLMDCATVQPYVHNCGVTLHEGRHTYQFCVFFKRHRHLRTNQLLSTDHIFRGDAVVMRIGSSAGHVVNMRSRDNSLADFIMDR
;
A
#
# COMPACT_ATOMS: atom_id res chain seq x y z
N PHE A 1 13.66 8.76 35.62
CA PHE A 1 13.18 8.29 34.31
C PHE A 1 12.18 9.30 33.77
N ILE A 2 12.55 10.09 32.76
CA ILE A 2 11.61 11.02 32.12
C ILE A 2 10.85 10.23 31.06
N LEU A 3 9.57 9.97 31.29
CA LEU A 3 8.64 9.48 30.26
C LEU A 3 8.43 10.63 29.26
N THR A 4 9.22 10.65 28.19
CA THR A 4 8.93 11.50 27.05
C THR A 4 7.73 10.91 26.33
N ALA A 5 6.56 11.52 26.50
CA ALA A 5 5.37 11.13 25.76
C ALA A 5 5.63 11.41 24.27
N ILE A 6 5.91 10.36 23.49
CA ILE A 6 5.96 10.45 22.03
C ILE A 6 4.51 10.61 21.58
N GLN A 7 4.13 11.82 21.18
CA GLN A 7 2.80 12.07 20.63
C GLN A 7 2.73 11.45 19.23
N THR A 8 2.23 10.23 19.14
CA THR A 8 1.90 9.60 17.87
C THR A 8 0.75 10.34 17.21
N ALA A 9 0.96 10.81 15.99
CA ALA A 9 -0.09 11.39 15.16
C ALA A 9 -0.65 10.32 14.21
N GLU A 10 -1.92 10.43 13.87
CA GLU A 10 -2.58 9.53 12.92
C GLU A 10 -3.02 10.32 11.69
N LEU A 11 -2.84 9.71 10.52
CA LEU A 11 -3.22 10.25 9.23
C LEU A 11 -3.94 9.17 8.42
N HIS A 12 -4.76 9.60 7.47
CA HIS A 12 -5.41 8.73 6.50
C HIS A 12 -4.84 9.03 5.12
N LEU A 13 -4.02 8.13 4.59
CA LEU A 13 -3.37 8.30 3.28
C LEU A 13 -4.13 7.55 2.20
N ARG A 14 -4.34 8.16 1.04
CA ARG A 14 -4.95 7.45 -0.10
C ARG A 14 -3.96 6.46 -0.67
N CYS A 15 -4.47 5.28 -0.99
CA CYS A 15 -3.79 4.15 -1.58
C CYS A 15 -4.69 3.52 -2.66
N ARG A 16 -4.14 2.56 -3.42
CA ARG A 16 -4.86 1.81 -4.45
C ARG A 16 -5.00 0.36 -4.00
N LEU A 17 -6.23 -0.09 -3.79
CA LEU A 17 -6.55 -1.45 -3.31
C LEU A 17 -7.05 -2.32 -4.46
N TYR A 18 -6.46 -3.50 -4.56
CA TYR A 18 -6.82 -4.61 -5.45
C TYR A 18 -7.36 -5.74 -4.58
N SER A 19 -8.65 -5.68 -4.27
CA SER A 19 -9.31 -6.72 -3.48
C SER A 19 -9.82 -7.83 -4.37
N SER A 20 -9.55 -9.07 -3.96
CA SER A 20 -10.08 -10.31 -4.54
C SER A 20 -11.61 -10.41 -4.45
N SER A 21 -12.26 -9.58 -3.63
CA SER A 21 -13.72 -9.53 -3.51
C SER A 21 -14.37 -8.47 -4.42
N TRP A 22 -13.58 -7.72 -5.19
CA TRP A 22 -14.09 -6.63 -6.05
C TRP A 22 -13.80 -6.88 -7.53
N SER A 23 -14.65 -6.29 -8.38
CA SER A 23 -14.52 -6.34 -9.84
C SER A 23 -13.66 -5.23 -10.44
N LYS A 24 -13.22 -4.26 -9.63
CA LYS A 24 -12.32 -3.17 -10.07
C LYS A 24 -11.45 -2.68 -8.92
N PRO A 25 -10.20 -2.24 -9.19
CA PRO A 25 -9.38 -1.63 -8.16
C PRO A 25 -9.98 -0.29 -7.72
N ARG A 26 -9.83 0.07 -6.45
CA ARG A 26 -10.39 1.32 -5.89
C ARG A 26 -9.34 2.12 -5.15
N GLN A 27 -9.50 3.44 -5.20
CA GLN A 27 -8.75 4.32 -4.32
C GLN A 27 -9.44 4.33 -2.95
N VAL A 28 -8.71 4.01 -1.90
CA VAL A 28 -9.21 3.96 -0.52
C VAL A 28 -8.20 4.63 0.41
N THR A 29 -8.58 4.91 1.65
CA THR A 29 -7.66 5.45 2.65
C THR A 29 -7.19 4.37 3.62
N VAL A 30 -5.90 4.40 3.95
CA VAL A 30 -5.31 3.54 4.99
C VAL A 30 -4.90 4.37 6.19
N LEU A 31 -5.19 3.86 7.38
CA LEU A 31 -4.69 4.43 8.62
C LEU A 31 -3.17 4.37 8.61
N THR A 32 -2.54 5.49 8.95
CA THR A 32 -1.09 5.64 8.95
C THR A 32 -0.66 6.31 10.24
N ARG A 33 0.15 5.61 11.03
CA ARG A 33 0.76 6.16 12.23
C ARG A 33 1.99 6.96 11.87
N CYS A 34 2.22 8.05 12.58
CA CYS A 34 3.36 8.93 12.38
C CYS A 34 4.21 8.99 13.66
N SER A 35 5.53 9.04 13.50
CA SER A 35 6.46 9.19 14.63
C SER A 35 6.20 10.47 15.44
N ASP A 36 5.73 11.51 14.76
CA ASP A 36 5.44 12.83 15.30
C ASP A 36 4.53 13.61 14.33
N ARG A 37 4.26 14.89 14.60
CA ARG A 37 3.40 15.77 13.77
C ARG A 37 4.13 16.51 12.64
N SER A 38 5.44 16.33 12.50
CA SER A 38 6.25 16.97 11.47
C SER A 38 5.97 16.40 10.09
N ARG A 39 6.17 17.23 9.05
CA ARG A 39 6.17 16.77 7.65
C ARG A 39 7.29 15.78 7.33
N ARG A 40 8.29 15.67 8.20
CA ARG A 40 9.40 14.71 8.08
C ARG A 40 9.19 13.45 8.91
N ALA A 41 8.07 13.35 9.62
CA ALA A 41 7.74 12.18 10.42
C ALA A 41 7.80 10.91 9.57
N LYS A 42 8.28 9.82 10.16
CA LYS A 42 8.18 8.51 9.51
C LYS A 42 6.72 8.06 9.54
N HIS A 43 6.24 7.60 8.39
CA HIS A 43 4.88 7.11 8.23
C HIS A 43 4.88 5.58 8.22
N PHE A 44 4.05 5.00 9.08
CA PHE A 44 3.87 3.57 9.26
C PHE A 44 2.41 3.23 8.91
N PRO A 45 2.15 2.85 7.64
CA PRO A 45 0.81 2.48 7.23
C PRO A 45 0.38 1.18 7.92
N VAL A 46 -0.92 1.03 8.17
CA VAL A 46 -1.54 -0.17 8.73
C VAL A 46 -2.38 -0.85 7.64
N PRO A 47 -1.75 -1.47 6.63
CA PRO A 47 -2.44 -2.06 5.48
C PRO A 47 -3.33 -3.25 5.86
N GLU A 48 -3.11 -3.86 7.03
CA GLU A 48 -3.92 -4.95 7.57
C GLU A 48 -5.39 -4.55 7.72
N SER A 49 -5.68 -3.27 7.96
CA SER A 49 -7.06 -2.78 8.10
C SER A 49 -7.85 -2.84 6.80
N LEU A 50 -7.20 -3.09 5.66
CA LEU A 50 -7.81 -3.15 4.33
C LEU A 50 -7.84 -4.58 3.75
N MET A 51 -7.22 -5.55 4.43
CA MET A 51 -7.03 -6.90 3.91
C MET A 51 -7.56 -7.94 4.89
N ASP A 52 -8.59 -8.66 4.46
CA ASP A 52 -9.26 -9.67 5.28
C ASP A 52 -8.40 -10.94 5.47
N CYS A 53 -9.00 -11.98 6.06
CA CYS A 53 -8.45 -13.33 6.15
C CYS A 53 -7.12 -13.42 6.95
N ALA A 54 -6.99 -12.63 8.01
CA ALA A 54 -5.86 -12.74 8.96
C ALA A 54 -5.72 -14.15 9.56
N THR A 55 -6.82 -14.91 9.65
CA THR A 55 -6.82 -16.32 10.08
C THR A 55 -6.09 -17.25 9.11
N VAL A 56 -6.09 -16.94 7.81
CA VAL A 56 -5.42 -17.73 6.77
C VAL A 56 -3.98 -17.29 6.59
N GLN A 57 -3.75 -15.97 6.60
CA GLN A 57 -2.42 -15.38 6.51
C GLN A 57 -2.34 -14.18 7.45
N PRO A 58 -1.66 -14.31 8.62
CA PRO A 58 -1.65 -13.27 9.63
C PRO A 58 -0.80 -12.07 9.22
N TYR A 59 0.29 -12.29 8.49
CA TYR A 59 1.25 -11.24 8.14
C TYR A 59 1.01 -10.68 6.73
N VAL A 60 1.16 -9.37 6.61
CA VAL A 60 1.21 -8.67 5.32
C VAL A 60 2.66 -8.60 4.86
N HIS A 61 2.93 -9.04 3.63
CA HIS A 61 4.24 -8.86 3.01
C HIS A 61 4.30 -7.53 2.28
N ASN A 62 5.50 -7.01 2.05
CA ASN A 62 5.68 -5.81 1.26
C ASN A 62 6.92 -5.86 0.37
N CYS A 63 6.88 -5.11 -0.73
CA CYS A 63 8.04 -4.86 -1.58
C CYS A 63 8.02 -3.42 -2.10
N GLY A 64 9.22 -2.91 -2.43
CA GLY A 64 9.38 -1.61 -3.09
C GLY A 64 9.40 -1.77 -4.60
N VAL A 65 8.71 -0.89 -5.32
CA VAL A 65 8.69 -0.85 -6.79
C VAL A 65 9.12 0.54 -7.25
N THR A 66 10.05 0.58 -8.21
CA THR A 66 10.45 1.83 -8.88
C THR A 66 10.02 1.76 -10.34
N LEU A 67 9.26 2.75 -10.77
CA LEU A 67 8.77 2.92 -12.14
C LEU A 67 9.41 4.17 -12.75
N HIS A 68 9.96 4.00 -13.95
CA HIS A 68 10.53 5.09 -14.75
C HIS A 68 9.59 5.41 -15.91
N GLU A 69 9.16 6.67 -16.01
CA GLU A 69 8.32 7.18 -17.09
C GLU A 69 8.97 8.43 -17.67
N GLY A 70 9.65 8.28 -18.81
CA GLY A 70 10.47 9.35 -19.39
C GLY A 70 11.57 9.78 -18.42
N ARG A 71 11.55 11.06 -18.00
CA ARG A 71 12.52 11.63 -17.04
C ARG A 71 12.05 11.58 -15.59
N HIS A 72 10.88 10.99 -15.33
CA HIS A 72 10.30 10.91 -14.00
C HIS A 72 10.50 9.54 -13.37
N THR A 73 10.87 9.55 -12.09
CA THR A 73 11.00 8.34 -11.27
C THR A 73 9.91 8.33 -10.20
N TYR A 74 9.14 7.25 -10.19
CA TYR A 74 8.08 7.00 -9.22
C TYR A 74 8.44 5.77 -8.39
N GLN A 75 8.27 5.89 -7.08
CA GLN A 75 8.50 4.84 -6.10
C GLN A 75 7.18 4.48 -5.39
N PHE A 76 6.94 3.19 -5.26
CA PHE A 76 5.75 2.65 -4.62
C PHE A 76 6.15 1.58 -3.61
N CYS A 77 5.33 1.40 -2.60
CA CYS A 77 5.35 0.23 -1.73
C CYS A 77 4.10 -0.58 -2.03
N VAL A 78 4.27 -1.86 -2.33
CA VAL A 78 3.17 -2.80 -2.52
C VAL A 78 3.09 -3.67 -1.29
N PHE A 79 1.95 -3.63 -0.61
CA PHE A 79 1.61 -4.51 0.50
C PHE A 79 0.66 -5.58 -0.01
N PHE A 80 0.85 -6.84 0.39
CA PHE A 80 0.00 -7.92 -0.11
C PHE A 80 -0.12 -9.08 0.86
N LYS A 81 -1.26 -9.78 0.76
CA LYS A 81 -1.42 -11.15 1.22
C LYS A 81 -1.51 -12.05 0.00
N ARG A 82 -0.70 -13.10 -0.02
CA ARG A 82 -0.66 -14.08 -1.11
C ARG A 82 -0.56 -15.47 -0.51
N HIS A 83 -1.63 -16.25 -0.63
CA HIS A 83 -1.67 -17.60 -0.09
C HIS A 83 -2.64 -18.51 -0.86
N ARG A 84 -2.31 -19.80 -0.97
CA ARG A 84 -3.08 -20.77 -1.77
C ARG A 84 -4.55 -20.92 -1.33
N HIS A 85 -4.85 -20.67 -0.06
CA HIS A 85 -6.22 -20.76 0.50
C HIS A 85 -6.99 -19.44 0.46
N LEU A 86 -6.39 -18.35 -0.06
CA LEU A 86 -7.11 -17.11 -0.31
C LEU A 86 -7.86 -17.16 -1.65
N ARG A 87 -8.81 -16.26 -1.82
CA ARG A 87 -9.59 -16.13 -3.07
C ARG A 87 -8.70 -15.67 -4.21
N THR A 88 -8.93 -16.20 -5.40
CA THR A 88 -8.27 -15.72 -6.62
C THR A 88 -8.64 -14.26 -6.86
N ASN A 89 -7.62 -13.43 -7.07
CA ASN A 89 -7.79 -12.02 -7.39
C ASN A 89 -7.78 -11.84 -8.91
N GLN A 90 -8.97 -11.64 -9.47
CA GLN A 90 -9.13 -11.46 -10.92
C GLN A 90 -8.51 -10.15 -11.43
N LEU A 91 -8.20 -9.20 -10.53
CA LEU A 91 -7.59 -7.92 -10.89
C LEU A 91 -6.07 -8.00 -11.11
N LEU A 92 -5.42 -9.10 -10.70
CA LEU A 92 -3.96 -9.24 -10.65
C LEU A 92 -3.44 -10.47 -11.43
N SER A 93 -4.25 -11.04 -12.31
CA SER A 93 -4.00 -12.35 -12.92
C SER A 93 -3.67 -12.20 -14.40
N THR A 94 -2.43 -11.85 -14.73
CA THR A 94 -1.96 -11.80 -16.13
C THR A 94 -1.13 -13.03 -16.51
N ASP A 95 -0.18 -13.46 -15.67
CA ASP A 95 0.66 -14.64 -15.98
C ASP A 95 0.56 -15.80 -14.97
N HIS A 96 0.16 -15.49 -13.74
CA HIS A 96 0.06 -16.46 -12.66
C HIS A 96 -1.18 -16.20 -11.80
N ILE A 97 -1.76 -17.28 -11.26
CA ILE A 97 -2.90 -17.17 -10.35
C ILE A 97 -2.43 -16.44 -9.08
N PHE A 98 -2.87 -15.19 -8.92
CA PHE A 98 -2.72 -14.45 -7.68
C PHE A 98 -3.91 -14.73 -6.76
N ARG A 99 -3.65 -15.13 -5.51
CA ARG A 99 -4.68 -15.42 -4.50
C ARG A 99 -4.48 -14.56 -3.26
N GLY A 100 -5.39 -13.62 -3.03
CA GLY A 100 -5.36 -12.66 -1.93
C GLY A 100 -5.50 -11.21 -2.41
N ASP A 101 -5.15 -10.26 -1.55
CA ASP A 101 -5.35 -8.83 -1.78
C ASP A 101 -4.01 -8.10 -1.85
N ALA A 102 -3.99 -6.97 -2.56
CA ALA A 102 -2.82 -6.10 -2.63
C ALA A 102 -3.21 -4.62 -2.49
N VAL A 103 -2.36 -3.84 -1.82
CA VAL A 103 -2.47 -2.39 -1.63
C VAL A 103 -1.20 -1.74 -2.14
N VAL A 104 -1.34 -0.78 -3.04
CA VAL A 104 -0.24 0.04 -3.54
C VAL A 104 -0.29 1.40 -2.87
N MET A 105 0.85 1.87 -2.37
CA MET A 105 1.04 3.19 -1.79
C MET A 105 2.20 3.93 -2.46
N ARG A 106 2.10 5.25 -2.60
CA ARG A 106 3.18 6.08 -3.14
C ARG A 106 4.24 6.34 -2.06
N ILE A 107 5.52 6.27 -2.41
CA ILE A 107 6.64 6.70 -1.55
C ILE A 107 7.08 8.12 -1.95
N GLY A 108 7.12 9.07 -1.01
CA GLY A 108 7.56 10.43 -1.30
C GLY A 108 9.03 10.49 -1.75
N SER A 109 9.31 11.11 -2.90
CA SER A 109 10.66 11.18 -3.49
C SER A 109 11.70 11.87 -2.61
N SER A 110 11.27 12.83 -1.77
CA SER A 110 12.15 13.59 -0.88
C SER A 110 12.24 13.01 0.53
N ALA A 111 11.31 12.16 0.93
CA ALA A 111 11.11 11.82 2.34
C ALA A 111 11.23 10.31 2.63
N GLY A 112 11.19 9.46 1.60
CA GLY A 112 11.38 8.01 1.73
C GLY A 112 10.28 7.28 2.50
N HIS A 113 9.19 7.98 2.84
CA HIS A 113 8.04 7.42 3.54
C HIS A 113 6.79 7.45 2.65
N VAL A 114 5.75 6.69 3.02
CA VAL A 114 4.50 6.66 2.25
C VAL A 114 3.78 8.00 2.26
N VAL A 115 3.27 8.44 1.12
CA VAL A 115 2.56 9.70 0.95
C VAL A 115 1.20 9.46 0.29
N ASN A 116 0.34 10.47 0.37
CA ASN A 116 -0.99 10.43 -0.22
C ASN A 116 -0.92 10.25 -1.74
N MET A 117 -1.55 9.20 -2.27
CA MET A 117 -1.67 9.02 -3.73
C MET A 117 -2.52 10.13 -4.37
N ARG A 118 -2.13 10.53 -5.56
CA ARG A 118 -2.81 11.47 -6.46
C ARG A 118 -3.45 10.70 -7.62
N SER A 119 -4.30 11.34 -8.41
CA SER A 119 -5.03 10.68 -9.49
C SER A 119 -4.12 9.97 -10.51
N ARG A 120 -2.99 10.59 -10.90
CA ARG A 120 -2.00 9.97 -11.80
C ARG A 120 -1.35 8.73 -11.20
N ASP A 121 -1.14 8.70 -9.88
CA ASP A 121 -0.53 7.56 -9.21
C ASP A 121 -1.42 6.31 -9.31
N ASN A 122 -2.75 6.46 -9.47
CA ASN A 122 -3.64 5.32 -9.65
C ASN A 122 -3.37 4.61 -10.98
N SER A 123 -3.19 5.35 -12.07
CA SER A 123 -2.89 4.77 -13.39
C SER A 123 -1.51 4.10 -13.41
N LEU A 124 -0.53 4.70 -12.73
CA LEU A 124 0.81 4.11 -12.58
C LEU A 124 0.77 2.84 -11.70
N ALA A 125 -0.03 2.83 -10.63
CA ALA A 125 -0.24 1.64 -9.82
C ALA A 125 -0.92 0.53 -10.62
N ASP A 126 -1.95 0.85 -11.40
CA ASP A 126 -2.63 -0.12 -12.27
C ASP A 126 -1.63 -0.71 -13.29
N PHE A 127 -0.77 0.12 -13.90
CA PHE A 127 0.30 -0.35 -14.78
C PHE A 127 1.32 -1.28 -14.08
N ILE A 128 1.69 -0.97 -12.82
CA ILE A 128 2.62 -1.79 -12.04
C ILE A 128 2.04 -3.16 -11.70
N MET A 129 0.72 -3.24 -11.47
CA MET A 129 0.05 -4.45 -11.01
C MET A 129 -0.49 -5.33 -12.15
N ASP A 130 -0.64 -4.77 -13.34
CA ASP A 130 -1.06 -5.48 -14.56
C ASP A 130 0.12 -6.20 -15.25
N ARG A 131 1.35 -5.74 -14.99
CA ARG A 131 2.60 -6.35 -15.49
C ARG A 131 3.26 -7.24 -14.46
#